data_AF-A0A1H7WNW4-F1
#
_entry.id   AF-A0A1H7WNW4-F1
#
_cell.length_a   1.000
_cell.length_b   1.000
_cell.length_c   1.000
_cell.angle_alpha   90.00
_cell.angle_beta   90.00
_cell.angle_gamma   90.00
#
_symmetry.space_group_name_H-M   'P 1'
#
loop_
_entity.id
_entity.type
_entity.pdbx_description
1 polymer ?
#
loop_
_entity_poly.entity_id
_entity_poly.type
_entity_poly.pdbx_seq_one_letter_code
_entity_poly.pdbx_strand_id
1 'polypeptide(L)'
;MSPAGSVLWALLPLFTVGMGTAAVIGWAAWRLRSRAVAMLAGGAGVLTVVSLWLAQSPQNSARNSLAGGLIAVGLVGGGLVTTFALRRRLIGQVTQDPAVTAALDRRARRAQARALAERDPALARELGIGRPDLPHQYDDGGLADVNHAPAPVLAGLPGMTPEAADRIVAARGECGGFGSVAELEVWAELPAELAEELADRLVFLP
;
A
#
# COMPACT_ATOMS: atom_id res chain seq x y z
N MET A 1 -8.10 15.75 -5.11
CA MET A 1 -8.11 16.40 -3.78
C MET A 1 -6.97 15.78 -2.99
N SER A 2 -6.18 16.54 -2.25
CA SER A 2 -5.17 15.94 -1.37
C SER A 2 -5.86 15.07 -0.29
N PRO A 3 -5.17 14.05 0.26
CA PRO A 3 -5.72 13.20 1.32
C PRO A 3 -6.26 14.03 2.50
N ALA A 4 -5.54 15.08 2.91
CA ALA A 4 -5.95 16.00 3.97
C ALA A 4 -7.20 16.83 3.60
N GLY A 5 -7.24 17.42 2.40
CA GLY A 5 -8.40 18.21 1.94
C GLY A 5 -9.68 17.39 1.81
N SER A 6 -9.57 16.09 1.55
CA SER A 6 -10.71 15.19 1.49
C SER A 6 -11.31 14.83 2.86
N VAL A 7 -10.49 14.82 3.93
CA VAL A 7 -10.96 14.58 5.30
C VAL A 7 -11.69 15.82 5.82
N LEU A 8 -11.12 17.00 5.59
CA LEU A 8 -11.76 18.27 5.95
C LEU A 8 -13.12 18.43 5.28
N TRP A 9 -13.23 18.05 3.99
CA TRP A 9 -14.49 18.04 3.27
C TRP A 9 -15.51 17.03 3.84
N ALA A 10 -15.08 15.84 4.27
CA ALA A 10 -15.98 14.83 4.83
C ALA A 10 -16.51 15.20 6.23
N LEU A 11 -15.75 16.00 6.98
CA LEU A 11 -16.13 16.50 8.31
C LEU A 11 -17.03 17.74 8.27
N LEU A 12 -17.27 18.33 7.10
CA LEU A 12 -18.07 19.55 6.96
C LEU A 12 -19.50 19.44 7.57
N PRO A 13 -20.22 18.29 7.49
CA PRO A 13 -21.47 18.09 8.21
C PRO A 13 -21.35 18.29 9.72
N LEU A 14 -20.23 17.91 10.32
CA LEU A 14 -20.02 18.07 11.77
C LEU A 14 -19.86 19.55 12.14
N PHE A 15 -19.05 20.29 11.38
CA PHE A 15 -18.81 21.73 11.63
C PHE A 15 -20.05 22.61 11.37
N THR A 16 -20.96 22.15 10.50
CA THR A 16 -22.17 22.89 10.13
C THR A 16 -23.42 22.42 10.87
N VAL A 17 -23.27 21.56 11.90
CA VAL A 17 -24.40 20.92 12.62
C VAL A 17 -25.39 20.28 11.63
N GLY A 18 -24.87 19.63 10.60
CA GLY A 18 -25.61 18.90 9.59
C GLY A 18 -26.23 19.76 8.49
N MET A 19 -26.20 21.10 8.59
CA MET A 19 -26.81 21.98 7.57
C MET A 19 -26.07 21.94 6.24
N GLY A 20 -24.75 21.76 6.26
CA GLY A 20 -23.91 21.64 5.06
C GLY A 20 -24.03 20.29 4.34
N THR A 21 -24.70 19.29 4.93
CA THR A 21 -24.77 17.92 4.39
C THR A 21 -25.32 17.87 2.97
N ALA A 22 -26.40 18.59 2.68
CA ALA A 22 -27.00 18.62 1.34
C ALA A 22 -26.05 19.22 0.29
N ALA A 23 -25.36 20.32 0.61
CA ALA A 23 -24.42 20.97 -0.29
C ALA A 23 -23.19 20.09 -0.57
N VAL A 24 -22.66 19.43 0.46
CA VAL A 24 -21.51 18.52 0.37
C VAL A 24 -21.84 17.31 -0.50
N ILE A 25 -22.97 16.64 -0.23
CA ILE A 25 -23.42 15.48 -1.04
C ILE A 25 -23.78 15.93 -2.46
N GLY A 26 -24.37 17.11 -2.64
CA GLY A 26 -24.69 17.69 -3.95
C GLY A 26 -23.44 17.94 -4.80
N TRP A 27 -22.39 18.50 -4.21
CA TRP A 27 -21.10 18.65 -4.87
C TRP A 27 -20.50 17.29 -5.27
N ALA A 28 -20.61 16.28 -4.38
CA ALA A 28 -20.19 14.91 -4.70
C ALA A 28 -21.01 14.31 -5.86
N ALA A 29 -22.32 14.57 -5.91
CA ALA A 29 -23.20 14.10 -6.98
C ALA A 29 -22.81 14.70 -8.34
N TRP A 30 -22.51 16.00 -8.38
CA TRP A 30 -22.04 16.67 -9.58
C TRP A 30 -20.72 16.08 -10.08
N ARG A 31 -19.77 15.86 -9.17
CA ARG A 31 -18.44 15.32 -9.49
C ARG A 31 -18.48 13.85 -9.92
N LEU A 32 -19.30 13.02 -9.27
CA LEU A 32 -19.47 11.60 -9.60
C LEU A 32 -20.48 11.37 -10.76
N ARG A 33 -21.15 12.43 -11.24
CA ARG A 33 -22.24 12.38 -12.23
C ARG A 33 -23.30 11.30 -11.93
N SER A 34 -23.62 11.11 -10.65
CA SER A 34 -24.50 10.03 -10.19
C SER A 34 -25.87 10.55 -9.75
N ARG A 35 -26.93 10.07 -10.41
CA ARG A 35 -28.32 10.40 -10.07
C ARG A 35 -28.72 9.91 -8.68
N ALA A 36 -28.21 8.77 -8.24
CA ALA A 36 -28.47 8.23 -6.90
C ALA A 36 -27.91 9.14 -5.80
N VAL A 37 -26.69 9.66 -5.99
CA VAL A 37 -26.08 10.60 -5.04
C VAL A 37 -26.80 11.95 -5.06
N ALA A 38 -27.30 12.38 -6.23
CA ALA A 38 -28.13 13.57 -6.34
C ALA A 38 -29.46 13.42 -5.55
N MET A 39 -30.10 12.24 -5.59
CA MET A 39 -31.30 11.96 -4.79
C MET A 39 -30.99 12.01 -3.29
N LEU A 40 -29.85 11.48 -2.85
CA LEU A 40 -29.41 11.58 -1.44
C LEU A 40 -29.18 13.04 -1.02
N ALA A 41 -28.59 13.87 -1.88
CA ALA A 41 -28.43 15.30 -1.63
C ALA A 41 -29.79 16.00 -1.47
N GLY A 42 -30.75 15.68 -2.36
CA GLY A 42 -32.12 16.18 -2.29
C GLY A 42 -32.83 15.76 -0.99
N GLY A 43 -32.74 14.48 -0.63
CA GLY A 43 -33.31 13.96 0.62
C GLY A 43 -32.72 14.62 1.87
N ALA A 44 -31.41 14.84 1.91
CA ALA A 44 -30.76 15.59 2.99
C ALA A 44 -31.25 17.05 3.04
N GLY A 45 -31.46 17.70 1.88
CA GLY A 45 -32.01 19.05 1.82
C GLY A 45 -33.44 19.14 2.37
N VAL A 46 -34.31 18.20 1.98
CA VAL A 46 -35.68 18.09 2.53
C VAL A 46 -35.63 17.88 4.05
N LEU A 47 -34.78 16.98 4.52
CA LEU A 47 -34.62 16.70 5.94
C LEU A 47 -34.18 17.94 6.72
N THR A 48 -33.27 18.75 6.17
CA THR A 48 -32.87 20.04 6.77
C THR A 48 -34.05 21.00 6.89
N VAL A 49 -34.83 21.19 5.82
CA VAL A 49 -35.98 22.10 5.83
C VAL A 49 -37.03 21.65 6.85
N VAL A 50 -37.37 20.35 6.86
CA VAL A 50 -38.35 19.79 7.80
C VAL A 50 -37.88 19.95 9.25
N SER A 51 -36.59 19.69 9.52
CA SER A 51 -36.03 19.82 10.86
C SER A 51 -36.06 21.27 11.35
N LEU A 52 -35.69 22.23 10.49
CA LEU A 52 -35.74 23.65 10.83
C LEU A 52 -37.17 24.15 11.05
N TRP A 53 -38.13 23.67 10.26
CA TRP A 53 -39.54 24.00 10.44
C TRP A 53 -40.08 23.46 11.77
N LEU A 54 -39.75 22.22 12.12
CA LEU A 54 -40.15 21.62 13.41
C LEU A 54 -39.52 22.33 14.62
N ALA A 55 -38.29 22.80 14.47
CA ALA A 55 -37.56 23.55 15.51
C ALA A 55 -38.18 24.91 15.86
N GLN A 56 -39.10 25.45 15.04
CA GLN A 56 -39.88 26.65 15.40
C GLN A 56 -40.96 26.38 16.46
N SER A 57 -41.18 25.12 16.84
CA SER A 57 -42.15 24.75 17.88
C SER A 57 -41.63 25.13 19.28
N PRO A 58 -42.51 25.32 20.28
CA PRO A 58 -42.08 25.62 21.65
C PRO A 58 -41.09 24.59 22.19
N GLN A 59 -40.10 25.04 22.96
CA GLN A 59 -38.91 24.25 23.28
C GLN A 59 -39.20 22.91 23.99
N ASN A 60 -40.28 22.86 24.78
CA ASN A 60 -40.73 21.66 25.52
C ASN A 60 -41.72 20.78 24.74
N SER A 61 -41.92 21.04 23.45
CA SER A 61 -42.83 20.26 22.60
C SER A 61 -42.13 19.05 21.99
N ALA A 62 -42.85 17.94 21.86
CA ALA A 62 -42.35 16.73 21.18
C ALA A 62 -41.83 17.01 19.76
N ARG A 63 -42.41 17.99 19.04
CA ARG A 63 -41.95 18.44 17.71
C ARG A 63 -40.54 19.03 17.75
N ASN A 64 -40.22 19.84 18.76
CA ASN A 64 -38.90 20.42 18.91
C ASN A 64 -37.85 19.35 19.28
N SER A 65 -38.21 18.40 20.15
CA SER A 65 -37.35 17.25 20.46
C SER A 65 -37.09 16.38 19.23
N LEU A 66 -38.11 16.15 18.41
CA LEU A 66 -37.97 15.42 17.14
C LEU A 66 -37.03 16.17 16.17
N ALA A 67 -37.14 17.50 16.07
CA ALA A 67 -36.24 18.32 15.26
C ALA A 67 -34.77 18.11 15.67
N GLY A 68 -34.47 18.17 16.98
CA GLY A 68 -33.13 17.91 17.50
C GLY A 68 -32.61 16.51 17.16
N GLY A 69 -33.47 15.48 17.27
CA GLY A 69 -33.13 14.11 16.89
C GLY A 69 -32.83 13.95 15.40
N LEU A 70 -33.64 14.56 14.51
CA LEU A 70 -33.42 14.53 13.06
C LEU A 70 -32.13 15.25 12.65
N ILE A 71 -31.79 16.36 13.32
CA ILE A 71 -30.54 17.08 13.09
C ILE A 71 -29.34 16.23 13.55
N ALA A 72 -29.36 15.76 14.79
CA ALA A 72 -28.23 15.02 15.36
C ALA A 72 -27.99 13.67 14.69
N VAL A 73 -29.04 12.86 14.50
CA VAL A 73 -28.91 11.51 13.95
C VAL A 73 -28.91 11.53 12.43
N GLY A 74 -29.87 12.24 11.82
CA GLY A 74 -30.05 12.24 10.37
C GLY A 74 -29.01 13.09 9.64
N LEU A 75 -28.91 14.38 10.01
CA LEU A 75 -28.06 15.32 9.28
C LEU A 75 -26.59 15.24 9.69
N VAL A 76 -26.28 15.13 10.99
CA VAL A 76 -24.90 15.00 11.47
C VAL A 76 -24.43 13.55 11.33
N GLY A 77 -25.07 12.60 12.02
CA GLY A 77 -24.68 11.18 11.97
C GLY A 77 -24.77 10.58 10.56
N GLY A 78 -25.96 10.62 9.95
CA GLY A 78 -26.18 10.11 8.60
C GLY A 78 -25.39 10.88 7.53
N GLY A 79 -25.25 12.20 7.68
CA GLY A 79 -24.41 13.02 6.82
C GLY A 79 -22.94 12.59 6.86
N LEU A 80 -22.37 12.38 8.03
CA LEU A 80 -20.99 11.88 8.19
C LEU A 80 -20.81 10.51 7.54
N VAL A 81 -21.71 9.55 7.80
CA VAL A 81 -21.62 8.21 7.23
C VAL A 81 -21.64 8.27 5.70
N THR A 82 -22.56 9.06 5.14
CA THR A 82 -22.71 9.19 3.68
C THR A 82 -21.54 9.94 3.03
N THR A 83 -21.05 11.03 3.61
CA THR A 83 -19.89 11.77 3.06
C THR A 83 -18.61 10.94 3.14
N PHE A 84 -18.40 10.18 4.21
CA PHE A 84 -17.26 9.25 4.31
C PHE A 84 -17.36 8.08 3.32
N ALA A 85 -18.56 7.53 3.10
CA ALA A 85 -18.77 6.50 2.08
C ALA A 85 -18.49 7.05 0.66
N LEU A 86 -18.95 8.27 0.37
CA LEU A 86 -18.69 8.95 -0.90
C LEU A 86 -17.22 9.35 -1.07
N ARG A 87 -16.52 9.70 0.02
CA ARG A 87 -15.08 10.00 0.01
C ARG A 87 -14.27 8.86 -0.60
N ARG A 88 -14.58 7.60 -0.25
CA ARG A 88 -13.92 6.42 -0.84
C ARG A 88 -14.09 6.34 -2.36
N ARG A 89 -15.26 6.74 -2.87
CA ARG A 89 -15.55 6.78 -4.32
C ARG A 89 -14.88 7.97 -5.02
N LEU A 90 -14.77 9.11 -4.34
CA LEU A 90 -14.23 10.36 -4.89
C LEU A 90 -12.71 10.42 -4.96
N ILE A 91 -12.02 9.82 -3.98
CA ILE A 91 -10.55 9.74 -3.98
C ILE A 91 -10.06 8.71 -4.99
N GLY A 92 -10.97 7.84 -5.48
CA GLY A 92 -10.59 6.60 -6.12
C GLY A 92 -9.91 5.69 -5.10
N GLN A 93 -10.12 4.38 -5.20
CA GLN A 93 -8.99 3.54 -4.86
C GLN A 93 -7.92 3.97 -5.85
N VAL A 94 -6.77 4.47 -5.37
CA VAL A 94 -5.58 4.38 -6.20
C VAL A 94 -5.39 2.88 -6.34
N THR A 95 -6.03 2.29 -7.35
CA THR A 95 -5.82 0.91 -7.74
C THR A 95 -4.41 0.92 -8.29
N GLN A 96 -3.44 0.88 -7.37
CA GLN A 96 -2.07 0.53 -7.69
C GLN A 96 -2.20 -0.76 -8.49
N ASP A 97 -1.62 -0.77 -9.68
CA ASP A 97 -1.61 -1.96 -10.51
C ASP A 97 -1.19 -3.16 -9.63
N PRO A 98 -1.95 -4.26 -9.60
CA PRO A 98 -1.60 -5.45 -8.83
C PRO A 98 -0.15 -5.90 -9.09
N ALA A 99 0.36 -5.71 -10.31
CA ALA A 99 1.74 -6.01 -10.67
C ALA A 99 2.75 -5.11 -9.91
N VAL A 100 2.46 -3.82 -9.78
CA VAL A 100 3.29 -2.86 -9.03
C VAL A 100 3.27 -3.19 -7.55
N THR A 101 2.10 -3.50 -6.99
CA THR A 101 1.95 -3.87 -5.57
C THR A 101 2.77 -5.13 -5.27
N ALA A 102 2.64 -6.18 -6.10
CA ALA A 102 3.41 -7.41 -5.95
C ALA A 102 4.93 -7.20 -6.13
N ALA A 103 5.35 -6.25 -6.97
CA ALA A 103 6.77 -5.90 -7.12
C ALA A 103 7.33 -5.18 -5.89
N LEU A 104 6.57 -4.25 -5.32
CA LEU A 104 6.93 -3.55 -4.08
C LEU A 104 7.01 -4.52 -2.89
N ASP A 105 6.03 -5.42 -2.78
CA ASP A 105 6.01 -6.44 -1.73
C ASP A 105 7.23 -7.36 -1.80
N ARG A 106 7.61 -7.83 -3.01
CA ARG A 106 8.83 -8.61 -3.21
C ARG A 106 10.08 -7.84 -2.82
N ARG A 107 10.19 -6.55 -3.19
CA ARG A 107 11.32 -5.69 -2.80
C ARG A 107 11.40 -5.52 -1.27
N ALA A 108 10.26 -5.37 -0.61
CA ALA A 108 10.20 -5.27 0.85
C ALA A 108 10.65 -6.58 1.53
N ARG A 109 10.22 -7.74 1.01
CA ARG A 109 10.68 -9.05 1.52
C ARG A 109 12.17 -9.26 1.35
N ARG A 110 12.76 -8.88 0.20
CA ARG A 110 14.22 -8.92 0.01
C ARG A 110 14.97 -8.09 1.04
N ALA A 111 14.49 -6.88 1.32
CA ALA A 111 15.11 -6.02 2.33
C ALA A 111 15.04 -6.64 3.74
N GLN A 112 13.90 -7.23 4.10
CA GLN A 112 13.72 -7.91 5.40
C GLN A 112 14.60 -9.16 5.52
N ALA A 113 14.64 -9.99 4.47
CA ALA A 113 15.46 -11.20 4.43
C ALA A 113 16.96 -10.88 4.51
N ARG A 114 17.42 -9.81 3.82
CA ARG A 114 18.81 -9.35 3.91
C ARG A 114 19.16 -8.85 5.32
N ALA A 115 18.30 -8.04 5.93
CA ALA A 115 18.50 -7.58 7.31
C ALA A 115 18.53 -8.75 8.31
N LEU A 116 17.73 -9.80 8.06
CA LEU A 116 17.77 -11.02 8.86
C LEU A 116 19.10 -11.77 8.68
N ALA A 117 19.56 -11.93 7.44
CA ALA A 117 20.84 -12.56 7.10
C ALA A 117 22.04 -11.83 7.71
N GLU A 118 22.05 -10.49 7.70
CA GLU A 118 23.09 -9.68 8.34
C GLU A 118 23.10 -9.86 9.86
N ARG A 119 21.93 -9.98 10.49
CA ARG A 119 21.80 -10.11 11.95
C ARG A 119 22.09 -11.52 12.45
N ASP A 120 21.62 -12.53 11.73
CA ASP A 120 21.73 -13.94 12.10
C ASP A 120 21.95 -14.82 10.85
N PRO A 121 23.21 -14.99 10.41
CA PRO A 121 23.53 -15.80 9.24
C PRO A 121 23.19 -17.28 9.42
N ALA A 122 23.22 -17.80 10.66
CA ALA A 122 22.91 -19.19 10.94
C ALA A 122 21.43 -19.47 10.70
N LEU A 123 20.56 -18.61 11.24
CA LEU A 123 19.12 -18.68 10.99
C LEU A 123 18.79 -18.46 9.50
N ALA A 124 19.49 -17.56 8.81
CA ALA A 124 19.28 -17.35 7.38
C ALA A 124 19.55 -18.61 6.55
N ARG A 125 20.59 -19.38 6.89
CA ARG A 125 20.86 -20.69 6.27
C ARG A 125 19.78 -21.72 6.60
N GLU A 126 19.30 -21.77 7.85
CA GLU A 126 18.20 -22.67 8.24
C GLU A 126 16.90 -22.35 7.49
N LEU A 127 16.64 -21.07 7.23
CA LEU A 127 15.49 -20.61 6.47
C LEU A 127 15.65 -20.73 4.94
N GLY A 128 16.84 -21.09 4.45
CA GLY A 128 17.13 -21.23 3.03
C GLY A 128 17.14 -19.91 2.26
N ILE A 129 17.46 -18.79 2.91
CA ILE A 129 17.50 -17.46 2.27
C ILE A 129 18.53 -17.48 1.13
N GLY A 130 18.10 -17.08 -0.06
CA GLY A 130 18.95 -17.03 -1.24
C GLY A 130 19.12 -18.38 -1.96
N ARG A 131 18.41 -19.43 -1.53
CA ARG A 131 18.56 -20.80 -2.05
C ARG A 131 17.23 -21.36 -2.56
N PRO A 132 16.71 -20.85 -3.69
CA PRO A 132 15.46 -21.34 -4.29
C PRO A 132 15.55 -22.78 -4.80
N ASP A 133 16.75 -23.34 -4.91
CA ASP A 133 17.01 -24.74 -5.25
C ASP A 133 16.74 -25.70 -4.08
N LEU A 134 16.68 -25.20 -2.85
CA LEU A 134 16.38 -26.00 -1.66
C LEU A 134 14.91 -25.84 -1.24
N PRO A 135 14.29 -26.85 -0.62
CA PRO A 135 12.96 -26.69 -0.04
C PRO A 135 13.01 -25.67 1.12
N HIS A 136 12.33 -24.53 0.96
CA HIS A 136 12.19 -23.52 2.01
C HIS A 136 10.75 -23.02 2.13
N GLN A 137 10.36 -22.58 3.34
CA GLN A 137 9.02 -22.03 3.62
C GLN A 137 9.01 -20.50 3.68
N TYR A 138 10.18 -19.90 3.89
CA TYR A 138 10.33 -18.46 4.02
C TYR A 138 10.43 -17.79 2.65
N ASP A 139 9.54 -16.84 2.34
CA ASP A 139 9.62 -16.05 1.10
C ASP A 139 10.61 -14.89 1.30
N ASP A 140 11.82 -15.05 0.77
CA ASP A 140 12.89 -14.05 0.83
C ASP A 140 12.77 -12.95 -0.24
N GLY A 141 11.70 -12.94 -1.05
CA GLY A 141 11.48 -11.97 -2.12
C GLY A 141 12.32 -12.22 -3.37
N GLY A 142 12.94 -13.40 -3.50
CA GLY A 142 13.77 -13.82 -4.63
C GLY A 142 15.22 -13.35 -4.48
N LEU A 143 15.80 -13.52 -3.29
CA LEU A 143 17.24 -13.35 -3.11
C LEU A 143 18.00 -14.53 -3.72
N ALA A 144 19.27 -14.30 -4.05
CA ALA A 144 20.22 -15.34 -4.43
C ALA A 144 21.45 -15.24 -3.55
N ASP A 145 21.78 -16.34 -2.86
CA ASP A 145 23.00 -16.46 -2.07
C ASP A 145 24.15 -16.83 -2.98
N VAL A 146 25.00 -15.86 -3.28
CA VAL A 146 26.09 -16.00 -4.25
C VAL A 146 27.10 -17.06 -3.81
N ASN A 147 27.30 -17.24 -2.51
CA ASN A 147 28.32 -18.14 -1.99
C ASN A 147 27.87 -19.61 -2.02
N HIS A 148 26.56 -19.87 -2.04
CA HIS A 148 26.05 -21.23 -1.89
C HIS A 148 25.10 -21.67 -3.02
N ALA A 149 24.47 -20.76 -3.75
CA ALA A 149 23.55 -21.10 -4.83
C ALA A 149 24.30 -21.79 -5.99
N PRO A 150 23.67 -22.76 -6.69
CA PRO A 150 24.29 -23.40 -7.85
C PRO A 150 24.24 -22.48 -9.09
N ALA A 151 25.13 -22.70 -10.05
CA ALA A 151 25.22 -21.88 -11.26
C ALA A 151 23.87 -21.70 -12.01
N PRO A 152 23.01 -22.72 -12.16
CA PRO A 152 21.70 -22.54 -12.80
C PRO A 152 20.77 -21.55 -12.08
N VAL A 153 20.87 -21.44 -10.75
CA VAL A 153 20.10 -20.45 -9.98
C VAL A 153 20.64 -19.05 -10.26
N LEU A 154 21.96 -18.87 -10.23
CA LEU A 154 22.60 -17.60 -10.52
C LEU A 154 22.32 -17.15 -11.97
N ALA A 155 22.38 -18.07 -12.94
CA ALA A 155 22.05 -17.82 -14.34
C ALA A 155 20.57 -17.44 -14.56
N GLY A 156 19.68 -17.73 -13.60
CA GLY A 156 18.29 -17.28 -13.62
C GLY A 156 18.11 -15.81 -13.22
N LEU A 157 19.16 -15.14 -12.74
CA LEU A 157 19.11 -13.72 -12.40
C LEU A 157 18.98 -12.85 -13.66
N PRO A 158 18.25 -11.72 -13.60
CA PRO A 158 18.11 -10.82 -14.74
C PRO A 158 19.47 -10.37 -15.27
N GLY A 159 19.70 -10.54 -16.58
CA GLY A 159 20.94 -10.13 -17.24
C GLY A 159 22.14 -11.06 -17.00
N MET A 160 22.02 -12.10 -16.17
CA MET A 160 23.10 -13.06 -15.93
C MET A 160 23.18 -14.08 -17.07
N THR A 161 24.40 -14.35 -17.57
CA THR A 161 24.64 -15.43 -18.52
C THR A 161 25.09 -16.70 -17.79
N PRO A 162 24.88 -17.90 -18.36
CA PRO A 162 25.40 -19.14 -17.79
C PRO A 162 26.91 -19.10 -17.55
N GLU A 163 27.67 -18.53 -18.49
CA GLU A 163 29.12 -18.42 -18.39
C GLU A 163 29.55 -17.48 -17.26
N ALA A 164 28.81 -16.39 -17.03
CA ALA A 164 29.06 -15.49 -15.90
C ALA A 164 28.73 -16.17 -14.56
N ALA A 165 27.63 -16.93 -14.50
CA ALA A 165 27.30 -17.73 -13.32
C ALA A 165 28.36 -18.79 -13.00
N ASP A 166 28.87 -19.48 -14.02
CA ASP A 166 29.95 -20.46 -13.85
C ASP A 166 31.25 -19.80 -13.37
N ARG A 167 31.60 -18.61 -13.89
CA ARG A 167 32.74 -17.83 -13.38
C ARG A 167 32.59 -17.45 -11.91
N ILE A 168 31.40 -17.03 -11.48
CA ILE A 168 31.13 -16.73 -10.06
C ILE A 168 31.36 -17.98 -9.20
N VAL A 169 30.85 -19.14 -9.63
CA VAL A 169 31.00 -20.40 -8.90
C VAL A 169 32.46 -20.88 -8.85
N ALA A 170 33.23 -20.68 -9.92
CA ALA A 170 34.67 -20.95 -9.93
C ALA A 170 35.41 -20.00 -8.99
N ALA A 171 35.21 -18.69 -9.13
CA ALA A 171 35.88 -17.66 -8.36
C ALA A 171 35.62 -17.78 -6.84
N ARG A 172 34.40 -18.08 -6.40
CA ARG A 172 34.12 -18.30 -4.95
C ARG A 172 34.90 -19.47 -4.36
N GLY A 173 35.19 -20.50 -5.17
CA GLY A 173 36.00 -21.64 -4.74
C GLY A 173 37.47 -21.27 -4.51
N GLU A 174 37.97 -20.28 -5.25
CA GLU A 174 39.35 -19.79 -5.16
C GLU A 174 39.55 -18.77 -4.04
N CYS A 175 38.61 -17.85 -3.85
CA CYS A 175 38.69 -16.80 -2.81
C CYS A 175 38.07 -17.20 -1.46
N GLY A 176 37.39 -18.35 -1.37
CA GLY A 176 36.74 -18.81 -0.15
C GLY A 176 35.39 -18.14 0.13
N GLY A 177 34.73 -17.60 -0.91
CA GLY A 177 33.48 -16.86 -0.84
C GLY A 177 33.65 -15.36 -1.04
N PHE A 178 32.54 -14.68 -1.30
CA PHE A 178 32.48 -13.23 -1.47
C PHE A 178 31.84 -12.57 -0.25
N GLY A 179 32.28 -11.36 0.09
CA GLY A 179 31.67 -10.50 1.09
C GLY A 179 30.83 -9.35 0.52
N SER A 180 30.98 -9.06 -0.78
CA SER A 180 30.36 -7.88 -1.39
C SER A 180 30.18 -8.00 -2.90
N VAL A 181 29.35 -7.13 -3.46
CA VAL A 181 29.14 -7.01 -4.92
C VAL A 181 30.43 -6.55 -5.62
N ALA A 182 31.22 -5.67 -5.00
CA ALA A 182 32.48 -5.19 -5.58
C ALA A 182 33.50 -6.32 -5.81
N GLU A 183 33.48 -7.36 -4.97
CA GLU A 183 34.32 -8.54 -5.16
C GLU A 183 33.91 -9.36 -6.40
N LEU A 184 32.63 -9.33 -6.81
CA LEU A 184 32.19 -10.01 -8.03
C LEU A 184 32.74 -9.35 -9.29
N GLU A 185 32.88 -8.03 -9.29
CA GLU A 185 33.49 -7.31 -10.41
C GLU A 185 34.97 -7.68 -10.56
N VAL A 186 35.68 -7.83 -9.43
CA VAL A 186 37.12 -8.10 -9.42
C VAL A 186 37.42 -9.58 -9.70
N TRP A 187 36.75 -10.49 -9.01
CA TRP A 187 37.09 -11.91 -9.01
C TRP A 187 36.31 -12.73 -10.04
N ALA A 188 35.07 -12.35 -10.35
CA ALA A 188 34.24 -13.05 -11.33
C ALA A 188 34.11 -12.29 -12.66
N GLU A 189 34.79 -11.15 -12.79
CA GLU A 189 34.75 -10.25 -13.96
C GLU A 189 33.30 -9.90 -14.34
N LEU A 190 32.46 -9.66 -13.34
CA LEU A 190 31.08 -9.25 -13.58
C LEU A 190 31.04 -7.78 -14.03
N PRO A 191 30.34 -7.42 -15.12
CA PRO A 191 30.20 -6.03 -15.54
C PRO A 191 29.61 -5.17 -14.42
N ALA A 192 30.21 -3.99 -14.16
CA ALA A 192 29.80 -3.11 -13.05
C ALA A 192 28.32 -2.71 -13.11
N GLU A 193 27.79 -2.43 -14.30
CA GLU A 193 26.37 -2.11 -14.49
C GLU A 193 25.46 -3.27 -14.05
N LEU A 194 25.81 -4.50 -14.41
CA LEU A 194 25.07 -5.70 -14.01
C LEU A 194 25.19 -5.97 -12.50
N ALA A 195 26.38 -5.73 -11.94
CA ALA A 195 26.64 -5.88 -10.51
C ALA A 195 25.76 -4.91 -9.68
N GLU A 196 25.66 -3.64 -10.11
CA GLU A 196 24.79 -2.63 -9.50
C GLU A 196 23.31 -3.00 -9.62
N GLU A 197 22.86 -3.45 -10.79
CA GLU A 197 21.47 -3.89 -11.02
C GLU A 197 21.06 -5.08 -10.14
N LEU A 198 22.01 -5.98 -9.87
CA LEU A 198 21.77 -7.18 -9.08
C LEU A 198 21.97 -6.96 -7.58
N ALA A 199 22.57 -5.85 -7.14
CA ALA A 199 22.88 -5.62 -5.73
C ALA A 199 21.65 -5.77 -4.80
N ASP A 200 20.44 -5.44 -5.27
CA ASP A 200 19.21 -5.58 -4.51
C ASP A 200 18.69 -7.03 -4.40
N ARG A 201 19.24 -7.96 -5.20
CA ARG A 201 18.87 -9.38 -5.31
C ARG A 201 19.93 -10.34 -4.76
N LEU A 202 21.12 -9.87 -4.43
CA LEU A 202 22.19 -10.72 -3.93
C LEU A 202 22.29 -10.69 -2.39
N VAL A 203 22.68 -11.82 -1.81
CA VAL A 203 23.10 -11.95 -0.41
C VAL A 203 24.38 -12.78 -0.37
N PHE A 204 25.21 -12.52 0.64
CA PHE A 204 26.52 -13.14 0.81
C PHE A 204 26.57 -13.80 2.19
N LEU A 205 26.15 -15.07 2.27
CA LEU A 205 26.22 -15.82 3.53
C LEU A 205 27.62 -16.44 3.70
N PRO A 206 28.13 -16.53 4.94
CA PRO A 206 29.41 -17.16 5.26
C PRO A 206 29.34 -18.69 5.23
#